data_AF-A0A7D9DND7-F1
#
_entry.id   AF-A0A7D9DND7-F1
#
_cell.length_a   1.000
_cell.length_b   1.000
_cell.length_c   1.000
_cell.angle_alpha   90.00
_cell.angle_beta   90.00
_cell.angle_gamma   90.00
#
_symmetry.space_group_name_H-M   'P 1'
#
loop_
_entity.id
_entity.type
_entity.pdbx_description
1 polymer ?
#
loop_
_entity_poly.entity_id
_entity_poly.type
_entity_poly.pdbx_seq_one_letter_code
_entity_poly.pdbx_strand_id
1 'polypeptide(L)' 'MDAAQNEKKHIPCSGLRKELKDCIMSSDCVLKNGHSPKECLQTQSEGVNSDCRLTQQAFFECKRSLLDFRNRFRGSKGY' A
#
# COMPACT_ATOMS: atom_id res chain seq x y z
N MET A 1 0.22 17.30 -13.65
CA MET A 1 -0.90 17.97 -12.97
C MET A 1 -1.99 16.92 -12.82
N ASP A 2 -2.10 16.26 -11.67
CA ASP A 2 -3.19 15.31 -11.41
C ASP A 2 -3.83 15.64 -10.07
N ALA A 3 -4.66 16.68 -10.12
CA ALA A 3 -5.55 17.09 -9.05
C ALA A 3 -6.91 16.41 -9.26
N ALA A 4 -7.18 15.37 -8.47
CA ALA A 4 -8.52 14.83 -8.27
C ALA A 4 -8.64 14.30 -6.83
N GLN A 5 -8.59 15.23 -5.86
CA GLN A 5 -8.88 14.94 -4.46
C GLN A 5 -10.40 14.80 -4.31
N ASN A 6 -10.89 13.58 -4.50
CA ASN A 6 -12.27 13.16 -4.22
C ASN A 6 -12.47 13.13 -2.69
N GLU A 7 -13.42 13.91 -2.17
CA GLU A 7 -13.77 14.02 -0.76
C GLU A 7 -14.23 12.67 -0.17
N LYS A 8 -13.26 11.85 0.24
CA LYS A 8 -13.49 10.65 1.04
C LYS A 8 -12.64 10.79 2.29
N LYS A 9 -13.26 10.57 3.46
CA LYS A 9 -12.62 10.54 4.80
C LYS A 9 -11.12 10.27 4.68
N HIS A 10 -10.28 11.18 5.17
CA HIS A 10 -8.84 10.98 5.23
C HIS A 10 -8.52 9.78 6.15
N ILE A 11 -8.50 8.59 5.55
CA ILE A 11 -8.05 7.37 6.19
C ILE A 11 -6.53 7.41 6.10
N PRO A 12 -5.81 7.33 7.23
CA PRO A 12 -4.35 7.34 7.19
C PRO A 12 -3.82 6.20 6.32
N CYS A 13 -2.71 6.44 5.61
CA CYS A 13 -2.10 5.51 4.66
C CYS A 13 -2.96 5.24 3.41
N SER A 14 -3.95 6.09 3.11
CA SER A 14 -4.84 5.89 1.95
C SER A 14 -4.11 6.08 0.62
N GLY A 15 -3.12 6.98 0.55
CA GLY A 15 -2.25 7.14 -0.63
C GLY A 15 -1.47 5.86 -0.92
N LEU A 16 -0.72 5.36 0.07
CA LEU A 16 0.04 4.10 -0.04
C LEU A 16 -0.86 2.91 -0.38
N ARG A 17 -2.09 2.87 0.17
CA ARG A 17 -3.03 1.79 -0.15
C ARG A 17 -3.44 1.82 -1.62
N LYS A 18 -3.68 2.99 -2.19
CA LYS A 18 -4.04 3.15 -3.59
C LYS A 18 -2.85 2.76 -4.48
N GLU A 19 -1.68 3.30 -4.19
CA GLU A 19 -0.45 3.02 -4.91
C GLU A 19 -0.09 1.52 -4.91
N LEU A 20 -0.15 0.87 -3.74
CA LEU A 20 0.08 -0.56 -3.61
C LEU A 20 -0.94 -1.39 -4.42
N LYS A 21 -2.22 -0.98 -4.40
CA LYS A 21 -3.26 -1.67 -5.17
C LYS A 21 -2.97 -1.57 -6.67
N ASP A 22 -2.68 -0.37 -7.15
CA ASP A 22 -2.44 -0.12 -8.57
C ASP A 22 -1.18 -0.89 -9.03
N CYS A 23 -0.13 -0.90 -8.20
CA CYS A 23 1.09 -1.67 -8.46
C CYS A 23 0.82 -3.17 -8.58
N ILE A 24 0.10 -3.77 -7.63
CA ILE A 24 -0.19 -5.21 -7.64
C ILE A 24 -1.11 -5.59 -8.81
N MET A 25 -2.10 -4.76 -9.14
CA MET A 25 -2.97 -4.99 -10.29
C MET A 25 -2.21 -5.00 -11.61
N SER A 26 -1.14 -4.21 -11.72
CA SER A 26 -0.24 -4.21 -12.88
C SER A 26 0.83 -5.31 -12.86
N SER A 27 1.00 -6.01 -11.74
CA SER A 27 2.05 -7.02 -11.57
C SER A 27 1.71 -8.33 -12.28
N ASP A 28 2.77 -9.07 -12.65
CA ASP A 28 2.67 -10.37 -13.29
C ASP A 28 1.93 -11.40 -12.43
N CYS A 29 1.95 -11.25 -11.10
CA CYS A 29 1.21 -12.12 -10.19
C CYS A 29 -0.31 -12.10 -10.46
N VAL A 30 -0.88 -10.94 -10.82
CA VAL A 30 -2.31 -10.85 -11.16
C VAL A 30 -2.53 -11.10 -12.66
N LEU A 31 -1.68 -10.52 -13.51
CA LEU A 31 -1.87 -10.55 -14.96
C LEU A 31 -1.53 -11.92 -15.60
N LYS A 32 -0.46 -12.57 -15.15
CA LYS A 32 0.01 -13.84 -15.72
C LYS A 32 -0.47 -15.04 -14.92
N ASN A 33 -0.38 -14.97 -13.59
CA ASN A 33 -0.71 -16.11 -12.71
C ASN A 33 -2.20 -16.14 -12.32
N GLY A 34 -2.95 -15.05 -12.54
CA GLY A 34 -4.37 -14.99 -12.20
C GLY A 34 -4.67 -15.08 -10.70
N HIS A 35 -3.65 -14.87 -9.85
CA HIS A 35 -3.82 -14.90 -8.40
C HIS A 35 -4.59 -13.69 -7.92
N SER A 36 -5.30 -13.86 -6.80
CA SER A 36 -5.96 -12.73 -6.15
C SER A 36 -4.90 -11.75 -5.60
N PRO A 37 -5.20 -10.43 -5.53
CA PRO A 37 -4.26 -9.46 -4.95
C PRO A 37 -3.86 -9.79 -3.50
N LYS A 38 -4.72 -10.52 -2.75
CA LYS A 38 -4.39 -11.00 -1.40
C LYS A 38 -3.33 -12.10 -1.41
N GLU A 39 -3.39 -13.01 -2.38
CA GLU A 39 -2.36 -14.05 -2.57
C GLU A 39 -1.05 -13.42 -3.05
N CYS A 40 -1.12 -12.43 -3.93
CA CYS A 40 0.06 -11.68 -4.38
C CYS A 40 0.75 -10.92 -3.24
N LEU A 41 0.06 -10.56 -2.16
CA LEU A 41 0.68 -9.92 -0.99
C LEU A 41 1.45 -10.88 -0.09
N GLN A 42 1.30 -12.19 -0.25
CA GLN A 42 2.01 -13.18 0.57
C GLN A 42 3.52 -13.17 0.25
N THR A 43 4.35 -13.61 1.19
CA THR A 43 5.81 -13.66 1.00
C THR A 43 6.25 -14.70 -0.03
N GLN A 44 5.37 -15.66 -0.37
CA GLN A 44 5.65 -16.77 -1.27
C GLN A 44 5.13 -16.54 -2.70
N SER A 45 4.54 -15.39 -2.99
CA SER A 45 4.01 -15.10 -4.33
C SER A 45 5.11 -14.71 -5.30
N GLU A 46 5.26 -15.50 -6.34
CA GLU A 46 6.09 -15.21 -7.51
C GLU A 46 5.36 -14.24 -8.46
N GLY A 47 6.11 -13.36 -9.12
CA GLY A 47 5.57 -12.39 -10.09
C GLY A 47 5.19 -11.02 -9.52
N VAL A 48 5.55 -10.72 -8.26
CA VAL A 48 5.45 -9.35 -7.72
C VAL A 48 6.79 -8.64 -7.90
N ASN A 49 6.78 -7.51 -8.62
CA ASN A 49 7.98 -6.71 -8.86
C ASN A 49 8.54 -6.13 -7.55
N SER A 50 9.86 -5.89 -7.49
CA SER A 50 10.55 -5.34 -6.31
C SER A 50 9.97 -3.98 -5.89
N ASP A 51 9.57 -3.16 -6.86
CA ASP A 51 8.98 -1.84 -6.60
C ASP A 51 7.68 -1.96 -5.81
N CYS A 52 6.81 -2.91 -6.18
CA CYS A 52 5.58 -3.17 -5.43
C CYS A 52 5.86 -3.68 -4.01
N ARG A 53 6.95 -4.43 -3.80
CA ARG A 53 7.37 -4.87 -2.46
C ARG A 53 7.87 -3.70 -1.60
N LEU A 54 8.51 -2.70 -2.19
CA LEU A 54 8.89 -1.47 -1.48
C LEU A 54 7.65 -0.68 -1.05
N THR A 55 6.69 -0.47 -1.95
CA THR A 55 5.41 0.20 -1.60
C THR A 55 4.63 -0.61 -0.56
N GLN A 56 4.68 -1.95 -0.63
CA GLN A 56 4.09 -2.83 0.38
C GLN A 56 4.72 -2.59 1.76
N GLN A 57 6.05 -2.51 1.83
CA GLN A 57 6.77 -2.23 3.06
C GLN A 57 6.39 -0.84 3.61
N ALA A 58 6.39 0.20 2.76
CA ALA A 58 5.98 1.54 3.15
C ALA A 58 4.54 1.57 3.71
N PHE A 59 3.60 0.86 3.08
CA PHE A 59 2.23 0.72 3.57
C PHE A 59 2.17 0.04 4.95
N PHE A 60 2.95 -1.02 5.17
CA PHE A 60 3.04 -1.68 6.47
C PHE A 60 3.66 -0.79 7.54
N GLU A 61 4.72 -0.05 7.22
CA GLU A 61 5.34 0.91 8.12
C GLU A 61 4.37 2.04 8.49
N CYS A 62 3.63 2.57 7.51
CA CYS A 62 2.59 3.56 7.76
C CYS A 62 1.52 3.00 8.72
N LYS A 63 1.01 1.81 8.46
CA LYS A 63 0.01 1.17 9.34
C LYS A 63 0.56 0.88 10.74
N ARG A 64 1.84 0.47 10.85
CA ARG A 64 2.53 0.25 12.12
C ARG A 64 2.69 1.55 12.89
N SER A 65 2.99 2.66 12.21
CA SER A 65 3.13 3.97 12.83
C SER A 65 1.84 4.49 13.47
N LEU A 66 0.66 4.06 12.98
CA LEU A 66 -0.64 4.39 13.57
C LEU A 66 -0.89 3.67 14.91
N LEU A 67 -0.28 2.51 15.10
CA LEU A 67 -0.36 1.76 16.36
C LEU A 67 0.72 2.19 17.35
N ASP A 68 1.74 2.93 16.90
CA ASP A 68 2.81 3.42 17.75
C ASP A 68 2.32 4.59 18.61
N PHE A 69 2.19 4.34 19.91
CA PHE A 69 1.78 5.34 20.89
C PHE A 69 2.72 6.54 20.98
N ARG A 70 3.99 6.43 20.53
CA ARG A 70 4.93 7.57 20.47
C ARG A 70 4.48 8.64 19.49
N ASN A 71 3.70 8.26 18.47
CA ASN A 71 3.15 9.19 17.48
C ASN A 71 1.87 9.88 17.96
N ARG A 72 1.29 9.49 19.12
CA ARG A 72 0.13 10.19 19.70
C ARG A 72 0.44 11.65 20.07
N PHE A 73 1.65 11.91 20.55
CA PHE A 73 2.06 13.26 20.96
C PHE A 73 2.60 14.11 19.80
N ARG A 74 3.16 13.46 18.78
CA ARG A 74 3.84 14.13 17.65
C ARG A 74 2.98 14.25 16.38
N GLY A 75 1.82 13.60 16.37
CA GLY A 75 0.98 13.45 15.17
C GLY A 75 1.51 12.37 14.24
N SER A 76 0.61 11.65 13.58
CA SER A 76 0.98 10.69 12.53
C SER A 76 1.46 11.43 11.28
N LYS A 77 2.54 10.96 10.65
CA LYS A 77 2.96 11.45 9.33
C LYS A 77 1.86 11.13 8.31
N GLY A 78 1.28 12.15 7.69
CA GLY A 78 0.26 11.99 6.66
C GLY A 78 0.86 11.46 5.37
N TYR A 79 0.25 10.39 4.83
CA TYR A 79 0.46 9.86 3.48
C TYR A 79 -0.85 9.27 2.97
#